data_AF-A0A3C1B5N7-F1
#
_entry.id   AF-A0A3C1B5N7-F1
#
_cell.length_a   1.000
_cell.length_b   1.000
_cell.length_c   1.000
_cell.angle_alpha   90.00
_cell.angle_beta   90.00
_cell.angle_gamma   90.00
#
_symmetry.space_group_name_H-M   'P 1'
#
loop_
_entity.id
_entity.type
_entity.pdbx_description
1 polymer ?
#
loop_
_entity_poly.entity_id
_entity_poly.type
_entity_poly.pdbx_seq_one_letter_code
_entity_poly.pdbx_strand_id
1 'polypeptide(L)' 'MTKQIIRRAGGRSARRSARSAPLADHLRPVRAGLEGGRFNPLSPQAEDRIHAAVLDALEHIGLADAPPS' A
#
# COMPACT_ATOMS: atom_id res chain seq x y z
N MET A 1 38.81 40.22 20.45
CA MET A 1 38.68 39.30 19.31
C MET A 1 37.67 38.20 19.64
N THR A 2 36.50 38.21 19.02
CA THR A 2 35.46 37.19 19.26
C THR A 2 35.71 35.94 18.43
N LYS A 3 35.90 34.81 19.10
CA LYS A 3 36.17 33.50 18.49
C LYS A 3 34.91 33.01 17.76
N GLN A 4 34.93 33.03 16.44
CA GLN A 4 33.89 32.43 15.58
C GLN A 4 33.75 30.93 15.91
N ILE A 5 32.60 30.52 16.44
CA ILE A 5 32.27 29.12 16.69
C ILE A 5 31.86 28.51 15.34
N ILE A 6 32.72 27.68 14.76
CA ILE A 6 32.44 26.92 13.54
C ILE A 6 31.29 25.95 13.83
N ARG A 7 30.05 26.34 13.51
CA ARG A 7 28.88 25.46 13.58
C ARG A 7 29.06 24.38 12.52
N ARG A 8 29.35 23.14 12.93
CA ARG A 8 29.45 21.95 12.05
C ARG A 8 28.14 21.79 11.26
N ALA A 9 28.08 22.36 10.06
CA ALA A 9 26.87 22.46 9.24
C ALA A 9 26.43 21.14 8.58
N GLY A 10 27.21 20.05 8.72
CA GLY A 10 26.94 18.77 8.06
C GLY A 10 25.87 17.91 8.72
N GLY A 11 25.59 18.07 10.03
CA GLY A 11 24.77 17.11 10.78
C GLY A 11 23.31 17.00 10.30
N ARG A 12 22.69 18.11 9.86
CA ARG A 12 21.34 18.07 9.27
C ARG A 12 21.35 17.46 7.88
N SER A 13 22.37 17.75 7.08
CA SER A 13 22.54 17.17 5.74
C SER A 13 22.68 15.65 5.84
N ALA A 14 23.54 15.17 6.74
CA ALA A 14 23.76 13.74 6.98
C ALA A 14 22.49 12.99 7.43
N ARG A 15 21.65 13.61 8.28
CA ARG A 15 20.36 13.00 8.66
C ARG A 15 19.36 12.96 7.52
N ARG A 16 19.35 13.97 6.65
CA ARG A 16 18.50 13.97 5.45
C ARG A 16 18.96 12.91 4.46
N SER A 17 20.27 12.85 4.18
CA SER A 17 20.83 11.86 3.24
C SER A 17 20.60 10.42 3.73
N ALA A 18 20.75 10.16 5.03
CA ALA A 18 20.49 8.84 5.60
C ALA A 18 19.01 8.40 5.50
N ARG A 19 18.06 9.34 5.57
CA ARG A 19 16.63 9.03 5.44
C ARG A 19 16.16 8.90 4.00
N SER A 20 16.78 9.63 3.07
CA SER A 20 16.48 9.53 1.64
C SER A 20 17.21 8.35 0.97
N ALA A 21 18.23 7.80 1.62
CA ALA A 21 18.94 6.63 1.12
C ALA A 21 18.01 5.40 1.17
N PRO A 22 18.21 4.42 0.27
CA PRO A 22 17.54 3.14 0.35
C PRO A 22 17.73 2.48 1.72
N LEU A 23 16.68 1.80 2.20
CA LEU A 23 16.76 0.98 3.41
C LEU A 23 17.83 -0.10 3.23
N ALA A 24 18.66 -0.25 4.26
CA ALA A 24 19.60 -1.37 4.37
C ALA A 24 18.85 -2.70 4.24
N ASP A 25 19.49 -3.72 3.67
CA ASP A 25 18.81 -4.97 3.29
C ASP A 25 18.09 -5.66 4.46
N HIS A 26 18.65 -5.58 5.67
CA HIS A 26 18.06 -6.15 6.88
C HIS A 26 16.82 -5.38 7.39
N LEU A 27 16.63 -4.13 6.97
CA LEU A 27 15.49 -3.28 7.33
C LEU A 27 14.37 -3.29 6.28
N ARG A 28 14.56 -3.95 5.13
CA ARG A 28 13.55 -3.97 4.08
C ARG A 28 12.33 -4.82 4.53
N PRO A 29 11.11 -4.24 4.57
CA PRO A 29 9.91 -4.98 4.95
C PRO A 29 9.55 -6.10 3.97
N VAL A 30 9.94 -5.93 2.69
CA VAL A 30 9.73 -6.90 1.62
C VAL A 30 11.09 -7.20 0.98
N ARG A 31 11.32 -8.49 0.70
CA ARG A 31 12.54 -9.05 0.08
C ARG A 31 12.17 -9.76 -1.21
N ALA A 32 13.11 -9.84 -2.15
CA ALA A 32 12.91 -10.58 -3.39
C ALA A 32 12.61 -12.06 -3.07
N GLY A 33 11.68 -12.66 -3.82
CA GLY A 33 11.26 -14.05 -3.63
C GLY A 33 10.27 -14.29 -2.48
N LEU A 34 9.84 -13.25 -1.75
CA LEU A 34 8.72 -13.39 -0.81
C LEU A 34 7.41 -13.50 -1.60
N GLU A 35 6.71 -14.62 -1.43
CA GLU A 35 5.33 -14.77 -1.90
C GLU A 35 4.43 -13.80 -1.15
N GLY A 36 3.75 -12.93 -1.89
CA GLY A 36 2.72 -12.07 -1.33
C GLY A 36 1.40 -12.84 -1.17
N GLY A 37 0.68 -12.59 -0.07
CA GLY A 37 -0.70 -13.02 0.04
C GLY A 37 -1.65 -12.03 -0.64
N ARG A 38 -2.76 -12.51 -1.20
CA ARG A 38 -3.90 -11.65 -1.52
C ARG A 38 -4.64 -11.37 -0.22
N PHE A 39 -4.86 -10.09 0.11
CA PHE A 39 -5.77 -9.76 1.19
C PHE A 39 -7.17 -10.23 0.81
N ASN A 40 -7.69 -11.25 1.51
CA ASN A 40 -9.06 -11.72 1.33
C ASN A 40 -9.88 -11.39 2.59
N PRO A 41 -10.59 -10.25 2.63
CA PRO A 41 -11.35 -9.84 3.81
C PRO A 41 -12.65 -10.63 4.00
N LEU A 42 -13.08 -11.40 3.01
CA LEU A 42 -14.33 -12.14 3.01
C LEU A 42 -14.10 -13.63 3.31
N SER A 43 -15.04 -14.23 4.04
CA SER A 43 -15.14 -15.68 4.11
C SER A 43 -15.83 -16.24 2.87
N PRO A 44 -15.68 -17.54 2.53
CA PRO A 44 -16.40 -18.16 1.43
C PRO A 44 -17.91 -17.94 1.50
N GLN A 45 -18.51 -18.04 2.71
CA GLN A 45 -19.95 -17.80 2.87
C GLN A 45 -20.35 -16.33 2.67
N ALA A 46 -19.44 -15.38 2.86
CA ALA A 46 -19.71 -13.98 2.58
C ALA A 46 -19.66 -13.71 1.06
N GLU A 47 -18.72 -14.33 0.35
CA GLU A 47 -18.64 -14.29 -1.11
C GLU A 47 -19.91 -14.89 -1.75
N ASP A 48 -20.35 -16.07 -1.31
CA ASP A 48 -21.57 -16.73 -1.80
C ASP A 48 -22.82 -15.86 -1.60
N ARG A 49 -22.93 -15.20 -0.44
CA ARG A 49 -24.04 -14.29 -0.13
C ARG A 49 -24.07 -13.09 -1.06
N ILE A 50 -22.92 -12.47 -1.32
CA ILE A 50 -22.83 -11.35 -2.26
C ILE A 50 -23.20 -11.81 -3.66
N HIS A 51 -22.71 -12.97 -4.08
CA HIS A 51 -23.02 -13.53 -5.40
C HIS A 51 -24.52 -13.74 -5.59
N ALA A 52 -25.19 -14.39 -4.64
CA ALA A 52 -26.64 -14.60 -4.68
C ALA A 52 -27.40 -13.27 -4.69
N ALA A 53 -27.00 -12.30 -3.85
CA ALA A 53 -27.64 -10.98 -3.79
C ALA A 53 -27.49 -10.20 -5.10
N VAL A 54 -26.34 -10.30 -5.77
CA VAL A 54 -26.12 -9.66 -7.07
C VAL A 54 -27.03 -10.26 -8.13
N LEU A 55 -27.17 -11.59 -8.19
CA LEU A 55 -28.06 -12.25 -9.15
C LEU A 55 -29.53 -11.82 -8.92
N ASP A 56 -29.97 -11.80 -7.67
CA ASP A 56 -31.32 -11.35 -7.30
C ASP A 56 -31.56 -9.88 -7.69
N ALA A 57 -30.58 -9.01 -7.42
CA ALA A 57 -30.64 -7.61 -7.82
C ALA A 57 -30.69 -7.44 -9.34
N LEU A 58 -29.91 -8.21 -10.09
CA LEU A 58 -29.91 -8.16 -11.55
C LEU A 58 -31.22 -8.66 -12.16
N GLU A 59 -31.85 -9.67 -11.55
CA GLU A 59 -33.15 -10.18 -11.98
C GLU A 59 -34.27 -9.16 -11.76
N HIS A 60 -34.31 -8.52 -10.59
CA HIS A 60 -35.42 -7.64 -10.21
C HIS A 60 -35.24 -6.18 -10.65
N ILE A 61 -34.00 -5.68 -10.71
CA ILE A 61 -33.69 -4.27 -11.00
C ILE A 61 -33.09 -4.10 -12.40
N GLY A 62 -32.23 -5.04 -12.82
CA GLY A 62 -31.49 -4.95 -14.08
C GLY A 62 -30.31 -3.96 -14.05
N LEU A 63 -29.69 -3.74 -15.20
CA LEU A 63 -28.58 -2.81 -15.41
C LEU A 63 -29.02 -1.69 -16.37
N ALA A 64 -28.97 -0.43 -15.92
CA ALA A 64 -29.39 0.71 -16.72
C ALA A 64 -28.46 0.97 -17.92
N ASP A 65 -27.15 0.82 -17.74
CA ASP A 65 -26.12 1.01 -18.77
C ASP A 65 -25.37 -0.30 -19.04
N ALA A 66 -26.11 -1.36 -19.41
CA ALA A 66 -25.49 -2.63 -19.77
C ALA A 66 -24.62 -2.47 -21.04
N PRO A 67 -23.36 -2.93 -21.04
CA PRO A 67 -22.52 -2.89 -22.24
C PRO A 67 -23.09 -3.78 -23.35
N PRO A 68 -22.86 -3.44 -24.64
CA PRO A 68 -23.23 -4.31 -25.75
C PRO A 68 -22.52 -5.67 -25.62
N SER A 69 -23.24 -6.73 -25.99
CA SER A 69 -22.81 -8.13 -25.94
C SER A 69 -21.86 -8.51 -27.07
#